data_AF-A0A2H0IPD9-F1
#
_entry.id   AF-A0A2H0IPD9-F1
#
_cell.length_a   1.000
_cell.length_b   1.000
_cell.length_c   1.000
_cell.angle_alpha   90.00
_cell.angle_beta   90.00
_cell.angle_gamma   90.00
#
_symmetry.space_group_name_H-M   'P 1'
#
loop_
_entity.id
_entity.type
_entity.pdbx_description
1 polymer ?
#
loop_
_entity_poly.entity_id
_entity_poly.type
_entity_poly.pdbx_seq_one_letter_code
_entity_poly.pdbx_strand_id
1 'polypeptide(L)' 'MNTKKFIKIASVVAISGFILVISMLVSKFLINLEQSTRNTIMVIGFTLMLLGTLWRVVLEMNE' A
#
# COMPACT_ATOMS: atom_id res chain seq x y z
N MET A 1 10.16 21.92 -9.88
CA MET A 1 9.61 20.97 -8.89
C MET A 1 10.02 19.56 -9.32
N ASN A 2 10.55 18.72 -8.43
CA ASN A 2 11.25 17.47 -8.82
C ASN A 2 10.26 16.28 -8.94
N THR A 3 9.33 16.35 -9.88
CA THR A 3 8.16 15.44 -10.03
C THR A 3 8.57 13.96 -10.08
N LYS A 4 9.68 13.64 -10.74
CA LYS A 4 10.29 12.29 -10.78
C LYS A 4 10.60 11.70 -9.40
N LYS A 5 11.00 12.53 -8.42
CA LYS A 5 11.25 12.07 -7.04
C LYS A 5 9.94 11.71 -6.34
N PHE A 6 8.88 12.49 -6.55
CA PHE A 6 7.57 12.23 -5.95
C PHE A 6 6.89 10.98 -6.53
N ILE A 7 7.03 10.72 -7.83
CA ILE A 7 6.52 9.49 -8.47
C ILE A 7 7.18 8.24 -7.86
N LYS A 8 8.49 8.32 -7.58
CA LYS A 8 9.22 7.24 -6.92
C LYS A 8 8.71 7.01 -5.49
N ILE A 9 8.44 8.07 -4.73
CA ILE A 9 7.86 7.97 -3.37
C ILE A 9 6.46 7.35 -3.42
N ALA A 10 5.59 7.83 -4.31
CA ALA A 10 4.22 7.30 -4.46
C ALA A 10 4.24 5.80 -4.81
N SER A 11 5.18 5.37 -5.65
CA SER A 11 5.37 3.95 -5.99
C SER A 11 5.85 3.13 -4.79
N VAL A 12 6.75 3.65 -3.96
CA VAL A 12 7.20 2.98 -2.73
C VAL A 12 6.04 2.83 -1.73
N VAL A 13 5.17 3.84 -1.61
CA VAL A 13 3.97 3.77 -0.76
C VAL A 13 3.00 2.71 -1.26
N ALA A 14 2.80 2.60 -2.58
CA ALA A 14 1.94 1.55 -3.14
C ALA A 14 2.52 0.15 -2.87
N ILE A 15 3.83 -0.02 -3.02
CA ILE A 15 4.52 -1.29 -2.77
C ILE A 15 4.50 -1.66 -1.29
N SER A 16 4.63 -0.69 -0.36
CA SER A 16 4.56 -0.98 1.07
C SER A 16 3.17 -1.48 1.49
N GLY A 17 2.10 -0.88 0.93
CA GLY A 17 0.74 -1.37 1.10
C GLY A 17 0.57 -2.80 0.56
N PHE A 18 1.17 -3.10 -0.59
CA PHE A 18 1.13 -4.45 -1.17
C PHE A 18 1.85 -5.48 -0.28
N ILE A 19 3.03 -5.14 0.24
CA ILE A 19 3.78 -6.01 1.16
C ILE A 19 2.97 -6.28 2.43
N LEU A 20 2.25 -5.29 2.96
CA LEU A 20 1.36 -5.46 4.11
C LEU A 20 0.20 -6.42 3.82
N VAL A 21 -0.43 -6.34 2.65
CA VAL A 21 -1.49 -7.26 2.26
C VAL A 21 -0.95 -8.68 2.11
N ILE A 22 0.19 -8.85 1.44
CA ILE A 22 0.82 -10.16 1.25
C ILE A 22 1.25 -10.77 2.59
N SER A 23 1.89 -10.00 3.47
CA SER A 23 2.31 -10.49 4.79
C SER A 23 1.09 -10.91 5.61
N MET A 24 -0.02 -10.19 5.50
CA MET A 24 -1.28 -10.55 6.15
C MET A 24 -1.86 -11.86 5.58
N LEU A 25 -1.89 -12.04 4.26
CA LEU A 25 -2.34 -13.29 3.63
C LEU A 25 -1.47 -14.48 4.05
N VAL A 26 -0.16 -14.30 4.13
CA VAL A 26 0.78 -15.34 4.60
C VAL A 26 0.58 -15.63 6.08
N SER A 27 0.30 -14.61 6.91
CA SER A 27 0.08 -14.80 8.34
C SER A 27 -1.11 -15.71 8.63
N LYS A 28 -2.11 -15.80 7.75
CA LYS A 28 -3.23 -16.75 7.88
C LYS A 28 -2.75 -18.21 8.04
N PHE A 29 -1.61 -18.55 7.43
CA PHE A 29 -1.04 -19.90 7.45
C PHE A 29 -0.04 -20.12 8.59
N LEU A 30 0.63 -19.06 9.06
CA LEU A 30 1.71 -19.17 10.04
C LEU A 30 1.30 -18.80 11.46
N ILE A 31 0.34 -17.87 11.63
CA ILE A 31 0.03 -17.24 12.92
C ILE A 31 -1.47 -17.04 13.07
N ASN A 32 -2.01 -17.46 14.22
CA ASN A 32 -3.43 -17.26 14.53
C ASN A 32 -3.67 -15.85 15.11
N LEU A 33 -3.68 -14.85 14.23
CA LEU A 33 -4.09 -13.48 14.56
C LEU A 33 -5.61 -13.38 14.66
N GLU A 34 -6.08 -12.55 15.60
CA GLU A 34 -7.49 -12.23 15.75
C GLU A 34 -8.07 -11.60 14.48
N GLN A 35 -9.28 -12.02 14.09
CA GLN A 35 -9.92 -11.61 12.84
C GLN A 35 -10.09 -10.09 12.71
N SER A 36 -10.30 -9.38 13.82
CA SER A 36 -10.38 -7.92 13.89
C SER A 36 -9.07 -7.25 13.45
N THR A 37 -7.95 -7.72 13.97
CA THR A 37 -6.60 -7.27 13.61
C THR A 37 -6.28 -7.58 12.16
N ARG A 38 -6.67 -8.78 11.68
CA ARG A 38 -6.50 -9.18 10.28
C ARG A 38 -7.18 -8.20 9.32
N ASN A 39 -8.45 -7.90 9.59
CA ASN A 39 -9.23 -6.98 8.77
C ASN A 39 -8.63 -5.56 8.79
N THR A 40 -8.20 -5.09 9.96
CA THR A 40 -7.60 -3.76 10.10
C THR A 40 -6.34 -3.62 9.25
N ILE A 41 -5.43 -4.62 9.31
CA ILE A 41 -4.20 -4.62 8.51
C ILE A 41 -4.51 -4.68 7.01
N MET A 42 -5.50 -5.49 6.59
CA MET A 42 -5.91 -5.55 5.19
C MET A 42 -6.45 -4.20 4.71
N VAL A 43 -7.32 -3.55 5.48
CA VAL A 43 -7.87 -2.22 5.14
C VAL A 43 -6.75 -1.19 5.02
N ILE A 44 -5.81 -1.16 5.96
CA ILE A 44 -4.65 -0.25 5.90
C ILE A 44 -3.79 -0.53 4.66
N GLY A 45 -3.48 -1.80 4.38
CA GLY A 45 -2.69 -2.21 3.22
C GLY A 45 -3.33 -1.80 1.90
N PHE A 46 -4.63 -2.08 1.72
CA PHE A 46 -5.37 -1.64 0.53
C PHE A 46 -5.46 -0.12 0.41
N THR A 47 -5.65 0.59 1.53
CA THR A 47 -5.70 2.05 1.55
C THR A 47 -4.36 2.66 1.12
N LEU A 48 -3.24 2.13 1.59
CA LEU A 48 -1.89 2.56 1.19
C LEU A 48 -1.61 2.27 -0.29
N MET A 49 -2.02 1.09 -0.78
CA MET A 49 -1.92 0.76 -2.21
C MET A 49 -2.68 1.78 -3.05
N LEU A 50 -3.93 2.07 -2.68
CA LEU A 50 -4.81 2.98 -3.41
C LEU A 50 -4.32 4.43 -3.35
N LEU A 51 -3.86 4.89 -2.18
CA LEU A 51 -3.26 6.23 -2.03
C LEU A 51 -1.99 6.36 -2.88
N GLY A 52 -1.11 5.37 -2.87
CA GLY A 52 0.12 5.39 -3.65
C GLY A 52 -0.15 5.43 -5.15
N THR A 53 -1.14 4.66 -5.64
CA THR A 53 -1.51 4.67 -7.07
C THR A 53 -2.22 5.95 -7.47
N LEU A 54 -3.16 6.47 -6.68
CA LEU A 54 -3.83 7.74 -6.95
C LEU A 54 -2.83 8.90 -6.97
N TRP A 55 -1.93 8.97 -5.98
CA TRP A 55 -0.91 10.01 -5.95
C TRP A 55 -0.03 9.94 -7.20
N ARG A 56 0.39 8.74 -7.61
CA ARG A 56 1.15 8.58 -8.85
C ARG A 56 0.40 9.08 -10.08
N VAL A 57 -0.87 8.71 -10.25
CA VAL A 57 -1.69 9.17 -11.39
C VAL A 57 -1.85 10.69 -11.39
N VAL A 58 -2.10 11.30 -10.23
CA VAL A 58 -2.20 12.76 -10.11
C VAL A 58 -0.89 13.44 -10.49
N LEU A 59 0.26 12.88 -10.12
CA LEU A 59 1.56 13.42 -10.54
C LEU A 59 1.78 13.29 -12.04
N GLU A 60 1.45 12.13 -12.62
CA GLU A 60 1.59 11.88 -14.07
C GLU A 60 0.65 12.76 -14.92
N MET A 61 -0.54 13.10 -14.41
CA MET A 61 -1.47 14.03 -15.09
C MET A 61 -1.04 15.50 -15.02
N ASN A 62 -0.14 15.83 -14.09
CA ASN A 62 0.33 17.19 -13.82
C ASN A 62 1.76 17.44 -14.35
N GLU A 63 2.34 16.44 -15.03
CA GLU A 63 3.51 16.56 -15.91
C GLU A 63 3.10 17.05 -17.30
#